data_AF-A0A6C0GSQ1-F1
#
_entry.id   AF-A0A6C0GSQ1-F1
#
_cell.length_a   1.000
_cell.length_b   1.000
_cell.length_c   1.000
_cell.angle_alpha   90.00
_cell.angle_beta   90.00
_cell.angle_gamma   90.00
#
_symmetry.space_group_name_H-M   'P 1'
#
loop_
_entity.id
_entity.type
_entity.pdbx_description
1 polymer ?
#
loop_
_entity_poly.entity_id
_entity_poly.type
_entity_poly.pdbx_seq_one_letter_code
_entity_poly.pdbx_strand_id
1 'polypeptide(L)'
;MNTELLNALESYYNTQNQHWNDFTLKMICEVLTEKSFEHPELPLLLFSRSIDIFSEHYQSPIKAVWMFNNEIEEKSLTTGQKIFALHWVCKYLRISEFDYDLMPVYRLLKSQESKLKAELKPEKSLVSNIQDILKEQVHKELEKLPDTLKDLEPVQRLNVLCKLMPYVMPKTEIQH
;
A
#
# COMPACT_ATOMS: atom_id res chain seq x y z
N MET A 1 27.55 11.35 -3.30
CA MET A 1 26.73 10.74 -4.37
C MET A 1 27.69 10.41 -5.51
N ASN A 2 27.74 9.15 -5.94
CA ASN A 2 28.71 8.68 -6.92
C ASN A 2 28.36 9.30 -8.29
N THR A 3 29.31 9.98 -8.95
CA THR A 3 29.08 10.71 -10.21
C THR A 3 28.51 9.82 -11.32
N GLU A 4 28.82 8.53 -11.30
CA GLU A 4 28.29 7.53 -12.22
C GLU A 4 26.78 7.28 -12.06
N LEU A 5 26.29 7.22 -10.82
CA LEU A 5 24.84 7.07 -10.55
C LEU A 5 24.06 8.32 -10.96
N LEU A 6 24.66 9.49 -10.80
CA LEU A 6 24.05 10.76 -11.18
C LEU A 6 23.90 10.86 -12.70
N ASN A 7 24.95 10.47 -13.44
CA ASN A 7 24.92 10.39 -14.90
C ASN A 7 23.94 9.32 -15.41
N ALA A 8 23.86 8.16 -14.74
CA ALA A 8 22.91 7.11 -15.09
C ALA A 8 21.46 7.58 -14.90
N LEU A 9 21.16 8.26 -13.79
CA LEU A 9 19.85 8.86 -13.54
C LEU A 9 19.51 9.94 -14.57
N GLU A 10 20.46 10.84 -14.88
CA GLU A 10 20.28 11.91 -15.88
C GLU A 10 19.87 11.36 -17.25
N SER A 11 20.38 10.19 -17.64
CA SER A 11 20.02 9.57 -18.91
C SER A 11 18.53 9.23 -19.03
N TYR A 12 17.81 9.02 -17.92
CA TYR A 12 16.39 8.68 -17.92
C TYR A 12 15.45 9.89 -18.04
N TYR A 13 15.92 11.11 -17.77
CA TYR A 13 15.08 12.32 -17.80
C TYR A 13 15.65 13.46 -18.65
N ASN A 14 16.73 13.23 -19.39
CA ASN A 14 17.29 14.18 -20.35
C ASN A 14 17.08 13.69 -21.81
N THR A 15 15.84 13.36 -22.15
CA THR A 15 15.46 12.93 -23.51
C THR A 15 14.87 14.08 -24.32
N GLN A 16 14.62 13.87 -25.62
CA GLN A 16 13.89 14.86 -26.44
C GLN A 16 12.39 14.94 -26.10
N ASN A 17 11.87 13.98 -25.32
CA ASN A 17 10.45 13.91 -24.96
C ASN A 17 10.22 14.60 -23.60
N GLN A 18 9.64 15.81 -23.63
CA GLN A 18 9.39 16.58 -22.42
C GLN A 18 8.38 15.90 -21.47
N HIS A 19 7.33 15.28 -22.01
CA HIS A 19 6.35 14.56 -21.20
C HIS A 19 6.98 13.38 -20.45
N TRP A 20 7.86 12.65 -21.14
CA TRP A 20 8.67 11.60 -20.53
C TRP A 20 9.54 12.14 -19.40
N ASN A 21 10.33 13.19 -19.68
CA ASN A 21 11.25 13.79 -18.72
C ASN A 21 10.53 14.29 -17.46
N ASP A 22 9.41 14.99 -17.64
CA ASP A 22 8.59 15.50 -16.52
C ASP A 22 8.02 14.36 -15.68
N PHE A 23 7.67 13.25 -16.32
CA PHE A 23 7.11 12.08 -15.65
C PHE A 23 8.18 11.29 -14.88
N THR A 24 9.33 11.03 -15.50
CA THR A 24 10.45 10.33 -14.86
C THR A 24 11.05 11.13 -13.73
N LEU A 25 11.12 12.47 -13.84
CA LEU A 25 11.49 13.36 -12.73
C LEU A 25 10.53 13.27 -11.54
N LYS A 26 9.21 13.23 -11.79
CA LYS A 26 8.24 13.06 -10.70
C LYS A 26 8.38 11.70 -10.03
N MET A 27 8.62 10.65 -10.83
CA MET A 27 8.81 9.29 -10.32
C MET A 27 10.04 9.19 -9.42
N ILE A 28 11.20 9.70 -9.86
CA ILE A 28 12.42 9.63 -9.06
C ILE A 28 12.33 10.47 -7.79
N CYS A 29 11.66 11.63 -7.82
CA CYS A 29 11.41 12.43 -6.62
C CYS A 29 10.58 11.66 -5.57
N GLU A 30 9.57 10.90 -5.99
CA GLU A 30 8.76 10.07 -5.10
C GLU A 30 9.60 8.93 -4.50
N VAL A 31 10.40 8.23 -5.34
CA VAL A 31 11.31 7.16 -4.89
C VAL A 31 12.31 7.67 -3.85
N LEU A 32 12.90 8.84 -4.07
CA LEU A 32 13.87 9.45 -3.15
C LEU A 32 13.22 9.90 -1.82
N THR A 33 11.95 10.29 -1.85
CA THR A 33 11.21 10.73 -0.67
C THR A 33 10.79 9.56 0.21
N GLU A 34 10.25 8.50 -0.39
CA GLU A 34 9.75 7.34 0.35
C GLU A 34 10.87 6.42 0.86
N LYS A 35 12.07 6.47 0.26
CA LYS A 35 13.21 5.56 0.54
C LYS A 35 12.85 4.07 0.42
N SER A 36 11.85 3.76 -0.39
CA SER A 36 11.30 2.41 -0.62
C SER A 36 12.24 1.51 -1.43
N PHE A 37 13.25 2.08 -2.09
CA PHE A 37 14.20 1.36 -2.96
C PHE A 37 15.63 1.66 -2.54
N GLU A 38 16.46 0.62 -2.39
CA GLU A 38 17.89 0.76 -2.10
C GLU A 38 18.64 1.46 -3.24
N HIS A 39 18.20 1.17 -4.48
CA HIS A 39 18.73 1.75 -5.70
C HIS A 39 17.61 2.50 -6.44
N PRO A 40 17.64 3.85 -6.46
CA PRO A 40 16.61 4.66 -7.12
C PRO A 40 16.52 4.47 -8.65
N GLU A 41 17.55 3.89 -9.27
CA GLU A 41 17.58 3.56 -10.70
C GLU A 41 16.67 2.39 -11.06
N LEU A 42 16.46 1.44 -10.13
CA LEU A 42 15.73 0.21 -10.42
C LEU A 42 14.27 0.47 -10.87
N PRO A 43 13.49 1.35 -10.21
CA PRO A 43 12.16 1.73 -10.69
C PRO A 43 12.17 2.38 -12.08
N LEU A 44 13.16 3.22 -12.39
CA LEU A 44 13.28 3.88 -13.69
C LEU A 44 13.63 2.89 -14.80
N LEU A 45 14.54 1.95 -14.51
CA LEU A 45 14.89 0.87 -15.42
C LEU A 45 13.67 0.00 -15.75
N LEU A 46 12.92 -0.41 -14.72
CA LEU A 46 11.70 -1.20 -14.90
C LEU A 46 10.63 -0.43 -15.67
N PHE A 47 10.48 0.87 -15.39
CA PHE A 47 9.58 1.73 -16.12
C PHE A 47 9.95 1.82 -17.60
N SER A 48 11.21 2.10 -17.93
CA SER A 48 11.69 2.14 -19.32
C SER A 48 11.42 0.83 -20.05
N ARG A 49 11.87 -0.30 -19.46
CA ARG A 49 11.67 -1.63 -20.04
C ARG A 49 10.20 -1.97 -20.24
N SER A 50 9.33 -1.53 -19.33
CA SER A 50 7.89 -1.77 -19.47
C SER A 50 7.35 -1.14 -20.75
N ILE A 51 7.74 0.10 -21.05
CA ILE A 51 7.27 0.83 -22.22
C ILE A 51 7.82 0.19 -23.50
N ASP A 52 9.09 -0.23 -23.48
CA ASP A 52 9.69 -0.97 -24.60
C ASP A 52 8.91 -2.27 -24.88
N ILE A 53 8.69 -3.11 -23.86
CA ILE A 53 7.93 -4.36 -23.97
C ILE A 53 6.52 -4.13 -24.52
N PHE A 54 5.82 -3.12 -24.02
CA PHE A 54 4.45 -2.84 -24.45
C PHE A 54 4.40 -2.29 -25.87
N SER A 55 5.38 -1.49 -26.28
CA SER A 55 5.51 -0.99 -27.64
C SER A 55 5.85 -2.10 -28.65
N GLU A 56 6.63 -3.11 -28.25
CA GLU A 56 6.98 -4.24 -29.12
C GLU A 56 5.89 -5.31 -29.22
N HIS A 57 5.08 -5.46 -28.16
CA HIS A 57 4.10 -6.54 -28.04
C HIS A 57 2.66 -6.07 -27.85
N TYR A 58 2.33 -4.84 -28.26
CA TYR A 58 0.98 -4.27 -28.14
C TYR A 58 -0.12 -5.16 -28.76
N GLN A 59 0.20 -5.88 -29.85
CA GLN A 59 -0.73 -6.81 -30.52
C GLN A 59 -1.09 -8.04 -29.68
N SER A 60 -0.27 -8.38 -28.67
CA SER A 60 -0.51 -9.49 -27.75
C SER A 60 -0.40 -9.01 -26.31
N PRO A 61 -1.45 -8.36 -25.78
CA PRO A 61 -1.41 -7.74 -24.45
C PRO A 61 -1.07 -8.71 -23.32
N ILE A 62 -1.55 -9.95 -23.42
CA ILE A 62 -1.27 -11.01 -22.43
C ILE A 62 0.23 -11.34 -22.41
N LYS A 63 0.85 -11.47 -23.59
CA LYS A 63 2.29 -11.73 -23.71
C LYS A 63 3.10 -10.56 -23.18
N ALA A 64 2.72 -9.33 -23.52
CA ALA A 64 3.41 -8.13 -23.08
C ALA A 64 3.41 -8.00 -21.54
N VAL A 65 2.24 -8.22 -20.92
CA VAL A 65 2.10 -8.23 -19.45
C VAL A 65 2.88 -9.38 -18.82
N TRP A 66 2.88 -10.57 -19.42
CA TRP A 66 3.66 -11.71 -18.93
C TRP A 66 5.17 -11.42 -18.94
N MET A 67 5.69 -10.82 -20.03
CA MET A 67 7.10 -10.44 -20.12
C MET A 67 7.49 -9.40 -19.07
N PHE A 68 6.64 -8.40 -18.86
CA PHE A 68 6.89 -7.41 -17.81
C PHE A 68 6.85 -8.00 -16.40
N ASN A 69 5.96 -8.96 -16.15
CA ASN A 69 5.90 -9.64 -14.86
C ASN A 69 7.16 -10.48 -14.59
N ASN A 70 7.71 -11.15 -15.61
CA ASN A 70 8.98 -11.86 -15.46
C ASN A 70 10.13 -10.91 -15.09
N GLU A 71 10.20 -9.73 -15.74
CA GLU A 71 11.18 -8.68 -15.39
C GLU A 71 11.04 -8.22 -13.92
N ILE A 72 9.81 -8.10 -13.42
CA ILE A 72 9.55 -7.79 -12.01
C ILE A 72 10.00 -8.93 -11.07
N GLU A 73 9.74 -10.18 -11.46
CA GLU A 73 10.07 -11.37 -10.67
C GLU A 73 11.58 -11.57 -10.53
N GLU A 74 12.34 -11.36 -11.61
CA GLU A 74 13.80 -11.44 -11.61
C GLU A 74 14.46 -10.46 -10.63
N LYS A 75 13.81 -9.32 -10.36
CA LYS A 75 14.34 -8.27 -9.48
C LYS A 75 13.99 -8.46 -8.00
N SER A 76 13.35 -9.57 -7.62
CA SER A 76 13.06 -9.93 -6.21
C SER A 76 12.39 -8.79 -5.40
N LEU A 77 11.50 -8.04 -6.03
CA LEU A 77 10.84 -6.89 -5.41
C LEU A 77 9.84 -7.29 -4.31
N THR A 78 9.73 -6.49 -3.26
CA THR A 78 8.66 -6.61 -2.26
C THR A 78 7.29 -6.26 -2.85
N THR A 79 6.20 -6.72 -2.25
CA THR A 79 4.83 -6.45 -2.75
C THR A 79 4.55 -4.94 -2.87
N GLY A 80 5.06 -4.12 -1.95
CA GLY A 80 4.95 -2.66 -2.02
C GLY A 80 5.68 -2.07 -3.22
N GLN A 81 6.92 -2.52 -3.48
CA GLN A 81 7.71 -2.09 -4.64
C GLN A 81 7.08 -2.55 -5.97
N LYS A 82 6.50 -3.75 -6.02
CA LYS A 82 5.74 -4.23 -7.20
C LYS A 82 4.54 -3.34 -7.50
N ILE A 83 3.78 -2.99 -6.47
CA ILE A 83 2.65 -2.05 -6.61
C ILE A 83 3.13 -0.69 -7.09
N PHE A 84 4.23 -0.18 -6.53
CA PHE A 84 4.82 1.09 -6.95
C PHE A 84 5.14 1.08 -8.45
N ALA A 85 5.87 0.07 -8.92
CA ALA A 85 6.22 -0.07 -10.33
C ALA A 85 4.97 -0.16 -11.22
N LEU A 86 4.02 -1.04 -10.89
CA LEU A 86 2.77 -1.20 -11.63
C LEU A 86 1.94 0.09 -11.66
N HIS A 87 1.88 0.81 -10.54
CA HIS A 87 1.13 2.06 -10.42
C HIS A 87 1.66 3.12 -11.38
N TRP A 88 2.98 3.33 -11.39
CA TRP A 88 3.64 4.33 -12.23
C TRP A 88 3.51 4.02 -13.71
N VAL A 89 3.67 2.74 -14.08
CA VAL A 89 3.43 2.26 -15.45
C VAL A 89 1.98 2.51 -15.87
N CYS A 90 0.99 2.09 -15.05
CA CYS A 90 -0.43 2.32 -15.35
C CYS A 90 -0.76 3.81 -15.46
N LYS A 91 -0.17 4.64 -14.60
CA LYS A 91 -0.36 6.10 -14.61
C LYS A 91 0.14 6.68 -15.92
N TYR A 92 1.31 6.28 -16.39
CA TYR A 92 1.88 6.73 -17.66
C TYR A 92 1.02 6.28 -18.86
N LEU A 93 0.66 4.99 -18.92
CA LEU A 93 -0.16 4.45 -20.00
C LEU A 93 -1.52 5.15 -20.14
N ARG A 94 -2.06 5.68 -19.04
CA ARG A 94 -3.36 6.37 -19.03
C ARG A 94 -3.29 7.82 -19.50
N ILE A 95 -2.18 8.51 -19.24
CA ILE A 95 -2.06 9.97 -19.49
C ILE A 95 -1.27 10.30 -20.75
N SER A 96 -0.60 9.31 -21.34
CA SER A 96 0.27 9.51 -22.50
C SER A 96 -0.44 9.07 -23.77
N GLU A 97 -0.12 9.73 -24.88
CA GLU A 97 -0.60 9.38 -26.21
C GLU A 97 0.38 8.39 -26.86
N PHE A 98 -0.16 7.37 -27.53
CA PHE A 98 0.60 6.33 -28.20
C PHE A 98 0.01 6.09 -29.59
N ASP A 99 0.86 5.73 -30.55
CA ASP A 99 0.45 5.36 -31.91
C ASP A 99 -0.30 4.02 -31.97
N TYR A 100 -0.35 3.29 -30.86
CA TYR A 100 -0.92 1.94 -30.75
C TYR A 100 -1.88 1.86 -29.56
N ASP A 101 -2.85 0.93 -29.63
CA ASP A 101 -3.80 0.71 -28.52
C ASP A 101 -3.16 -0.09 -27.38
N LEU A 102 -2.73 0.62 -26.35
CA LEU A 102 -2.23 0.04 -25.10
C LEU A 102 -3.31 -0.09 -24.01
N MET A 103 -4.58 0.24 -24.31
CA MET A 103 -5.68 0.12 -23.35
C MET A 103 -5.89 -1.32 -22.85
N PRO A 104 -5.76 -2.37 -23.68
CA PRO A 104 -5.81 -3.75 -23.19
C PRO A 104 -4.71 -4.08 -22.18
N VAL A 105 -3.48 -3.63 -22.44
CA VAL A 105 -2.34 -3.81 -21.51
C VAL A 105 -2.61 -3.07 -20.21
N TYR A 106 -3.02 -1.80 -20.28
CA TYR A 106 -3.39 -1.00 -19.11
C TYR A 106 -4.45 -1.68 -18.25
N ARG A 107 -5.53 -2.21 -18.85
CA ARG A 107 -6.61 -2.89 -18.10
C ARG A 107 -6.11 -4.13 -17.36
N LEU A 108 -5.24 -4.92 -18.00
CA LEU A 108 -4.65 -6.10 -17.39
C LEU A 108 -3.74 -5.72 -16.21
N LEU A 109 -2.83 -4.77 -16.40
CA LEU A 109 -1.94 -4.29 -15.34
C LEU A 109 -2.72 -3.65 -14.20
N LYS A 110 -3.77 -2.89 -14.50
CA LYS A 110 -4.61 -2.24 -13.50
C LYS A 110 -5.36 -3.26 -12.63
N SER A 111 -5.81 -4.36 -13.25
CA SER A 111 -6.41 -5.49 -12.53
C SER A 111 -5.39 -6.14 -11.58
N GLN A 112 -4.15 -6.34 -12.03
CA GLN A 112 -3.06 -6.89 -11.20
C GLN A 112 -2.69 -5.96 -10.03
N GLU A 113 -2.52 -4.66 -10.28
CA GLU A 113 -2.27 -3.65 -9.23
C GLU A 113 -3.37 -3.69 -8.16
N SER A 114 -4.63 -3.83 -8.57
CA SER A 114 -5.77 -3.87 -7.67
C SER A 114 -5.81 -5.14 -6.81
N LYS A 115 -5.44 -6.29 -7.38
CA LYS A 115 -5.32 -7.57 -6.65
C LYS A 115 -4.22 -7.50 -5.61
N LEU A 116 -3.03 -7.05 -5.98
CA LEU A 116 -1.90 -6.89 -5.04
C LEU A 116 -2.22 -5.90 -3.92
N LYS A 117 -2.92 -4.80 -4.23
CA LYS A 117 -3.40 -3.85 -3.21
C LYS A 117 -4.43 -4.47 -2.27
N ALA A 118 -5.25 -5.40 -2.73
CA ALA A 118 -6.21 -6.10 -1.89
C ALA A 118 -5.51 -7.09 -0.94
N GLU A 119 -4.46 -7.77 -1.41
CA GLU A 119 -3.64 -8.69 -0.60
C GLU A 119 -2.85 -7.95 0.51
N LEU A 120 -2.41 -6.72 0.24
CA LEU A 120 -1.71 -5.87 1.21
C LEU A 120 -2.61 -5.17 2.23
N LYS A 121 -3.90 -5.04 1.92
CA LYS A 121 -4.85 -4.60 2.95
C LYS A 121 -4.94 -5.74 3.95
N PRO A 122 -4.61 -5.54 5.24
CA PRO A 122 -4.97 -6.53 6.24
C PRO A 122 -6.46 -6.76 6.06
N GLU A 123 -6.86 -8.02 5.88
CA GLU A 123 -8.25 -8.43 5.80
C GLU A 123 -9.03 -7.64 6.85
N LYS A 124 -9.78 -6.63 6.42
CA LYS A 124 -10.69 -5.93 7.32
C LYS A 124 -11.64 -6.96 7.94
N SER A 125 -11.88 -8.10 7.29
CA SER A 125 -12.72 -9.20 7.77
C SER A 125 -12.23 -9.81 9.07
N LEU A 126 -10.98 -10.26 9.24
CA LEU A 126 -10.60 -10.97 10.47
C LEU A 126 -10.47 -10.04 11.68
N VAL A 127 -9.76 -8.91 11.54
CA VAL A 127 -9.52 -8.02 12.69
C VAL A 127 -10.78 -7.25 13.09
N SER A 128 -11.62 -6.81 12.15
CA SER A 128 -12.89 -6.18 12.52
C SER A 128 -13.87 -7.18 13.13
N ASN A 129 -13.99 -8.39 12.56
CA ASN A 129 -14.84 -9.42 13.14
C ASN A 129 -14.37 -9.79 14.55
N ILE A 130 -13.06 -9.95 14.77
CA ILE A 130 -12.51 -10.23 16.10
C ILE A 130 -12.77 -9.06 17.06
N GLN A 131 -12.57 -7.81 16.63
CA GLN A 131 -12.86 -6.63 17.44
C GLN A 131 -14.35 -6.53 17.81
N ASP A 132 -15.24 -6.82 16.87
CA ASP A 132 -16.67 -6.75 17.08
C ASP A 132 -17.16 -7.90 17.97
N ILE A 133 -16.62 -9.11 17.80
CA ILE A 133 -16.85 -10.24 18.72
C ILE A 133 -16.36 -9.92 20.14
N LEU A 134 -15.15 -9.37 20.27
CA LEU A 134 -14.59 -8.97 21.57
C LEU A 134 -15.44 -7.88 22.24
N LYS A 135 -15.86 -6.85 21.49
CA LYS A 135 -16.76 -5.81 22.01
C LYS A 135 -18.08 -6.41 22.48
N GLU A 136 -18.67 -7.31 21.70
CA GLU A 136 -19.94 -7.95 22.05
C GLU A 136 -19.80 -8.80 23.32
N GLN A 137 -18.71 -9.56 23.46
CA GLN A 137 -18.45 -10.36 24.68
C GLN A 137 -18.21 -9.47 25.89
N VAL A 138 -17.38 -8.43 25.78
CA VAL A 138 -17.15 -7.48 26.87
C VAL A 138 -18.45 -6.78 27.28
N HIS A 139 -19.29 -6.40 26.31
CA HIS A 139 -20.58 -5.76 26.60
C HIS A 139 -21.51 -6.70 27.37
N LYS A 140 -21.64 -7.96 26.93
CA LYS A 140 -22.45 -8.98 27.63
C LYS A 140 -21.98 -9.24 29.05
N GLU A 141 -20.66 -9.24 29.29
CA GLU A 141 -20.13 -9.42 30.65
C GLU A 141 -20.36 -8.17 31.52
N LEU A 142 -20.25 -6.97 30.95
CA LEU A 142 -20.58 -5.73 31.66
C LEU A 142 -22.08 -5.63 32.01
N GLU A 143 -22.97 -6.11 31.14
CA GLU A 143 -24.42 -6.16 31.41
C GLU A 143 -24.77 -7.10 32.57
N LYS A 144 -24.03 -8.21 32.73
CA LYS A 144 -24.23 -9.17 33.82
C LYS A 144 -23.57 -8.77 35.13
N LEU A 145 -22.62 -7.83 35.09
CA LEU A 145 -21.86 -7.36 36.25
C LEU A 145 -22.75 -6.93 37.44
N PRO A 146 -23.86 -6.18 37.25
CA PRO A 146 -24.72 -5.79 38.37
C PRO A 146 -25.36 -6.99 39.08
N ASP A 147 -25.72 -8.04 38.34
CA ASP A 147 -26.31 -9.25 38.91
C ASP A 147 -25.26 -10.07 39.64
N THR A 148 -24.03 -10.19 39.09
CA THR A 148 -22.92 -10.86 39.80
C THR A 148 -22.53 -10.12 41.08
N LEU A 149 -22.63 -8.79 41.10
CA LEU A 149 -22.36 -7.99 42.28
C LEU A 149 -23.45 -8.14 43.38
N LYS A 150 -24.70 -8.45 43.01
CA LYS A 150 -25.79 -8.67 43.98
C LYS A 150 -25.59 -9.93 44.82
N ASP A 151 -24.95 -10.95 44.25
CA ASP A 151 -24.69 -12.23 44.93
C ASP A 151 -23.51 -12.18 45.91
N LEU A 152 -22.73 -11.09 45.91
CA LEU A 152 -21.61 -10.88 46.83
C LEU A 152 -22.03 -10.29 48.16
N GLU A 153 -21.35 -10.70 49.23
CA GLU A 153 -21.44 -10.09 50.57
C GLU A 153 -21.08 -8.59 50.53
N PRO A 154 -21.69 -7.74 51.38
CA PRO A 154 -21.53 -6.28 51.33
C PRO A 154 -20.07 -5.80 51.31
N VAL A 155 -19.20 -6.45 52.09
CA VAL A 155 -17.77 -6.11 52.19
C VAL A 155 -17.02 -6.45 50.89
N GLN A 156 -17.35 -7.57 50.25
CA GLN A 156 -16.74 -7.99 48.99
C GLN A 156 -17.20 -7.11 47.82
N ARG A 157 -18.50 -6.79 47.79
CA ARG A 157 -19.10 -5.88 46.82
C ARG A 157 -18.43 -4.50 46.85
N LEU A 158 -18.23 -3.94 48.05
CA LEU A 158 -17.55 -2.65 48.22
C LEU A 158 -16.12 -2.69 47.67
N ASN A 159 -15.36 -3.74 47.96
CA ASN A 159 -13.98 -3.90 47.48
C ASN A 159 -13.92 -3.96 45.95
N VAL A 160 -14.83 -4.70 45.30
CA VAL A 160 -14.90 -4.78 43.84
C VAL A 160 -15.27 -3.43 43.22
N LEU A 161 -16.26 -2.72 43.77
CA LEU A 161 -16.65 -1.39 43.29
C LEU A 161 -15.50 -0.37 43.39
N CYS A 162 -14.74 -0.38 44.49
CA CYS A 162 -13.56 0.48 44.64
C CYS A 162 -12.50 0.22 43.57
N LYS A 163 -12.32 -1.03 43.13
CA LYS A 163 -11.37 -1.39 42.05
C LYS A 163 -11.85 -1.00 40.66
N LEU A 164 -13.17 -0.95 40.43
CA LEU A 164 -13.76 -0.55 39.16
C LEU A 164 -13.85 0.97 38.99
N MET A 165 -13.89 1.71 40.10
CA MET A 165 -14.02 3.17 40.13
C MET A 165 -13.08 3.93 39.17
N PRO A 166 -11.77 3.61 39.05
CA PRO A 166 -10.86 4.32 38.14
C PRO A 166 -11.17 4.15 36.65
N TYR A 167 -11.95 3.12 36.29
CA TYR A 167 -12.27 2.80 34.90
C TYR A 167 -13.63 3.37 34.46
N VAL A 168 -14.51 3.67 35.41
CA VAL A 168 -15.85 4.22 35.14
C VAL A 168 -15.96 5.71 35.41
N MET A 169 -15.08 6.28 36.24
CA MET A 169 -15.10 7.72 36.51
C MET A 169 -14.39 8.51 35.40
N PRO A 170 -14.94 9.66 34.98
CA PRO A 170 -14.29 10.53 34.03
C PRO A 170 -12.93 10.95 34.58
N LYS A 171 -11.88 10.83 33.76
CA LYS A 171 -10.54 11.31 34.12
C LYS A 171 -10.63 12.83 34.27
N THR A 172 -10.46 13.33 35.48
CA THR A 172 -10.38 14.77 35.71
C THR A 172 -9.04 15.26 35.17
N GLU A 173 -9.07 15.87 33.99
CA GLU A 173 -7.92 16.64 33.49
C GLU A 173 -7.67 17.78 34.47
N ILE A 174 -6.49 17.77 35.10
CA ILE A 174 -6.02 18.89 35.91
C ILE A 174 -5.65 19.98 34.90
N GLN A 175 -6.58 20.91 34.66
CA GLN A 175 -6.28 22.14 33.92
C GLN A 175 -5.31 22.95 34.79
N HIS A 176 -4.06 23.06 34.32
CA HIS A 176 -3.03 23.95 34.87
C HIS A 176 -3.15 25.36 34.28
#